data_AF-A0A7K3WT55-F1
#
_entry.id   AF-A0A7K3WT55-F1
#
_cell.length_a   1.000
_cell.length_b   1.000
_cell.length_c   1.000
_cell.angle_alpha   90.00
_cell.angle_beta   90.00
_cell.angle_gamma   90.00
#
_symmetry.space_group_name_H-M   'P 1'
#
loop_
_entity.id
_entity.type
_entity.pdbx_description
1 polymer ?
#
loop_
_entity_poly.entity_id
_entity_poly.type
_entity_poly.pdbx_seq_one_letter_code
_entity_poly.pdbx_strand_id
1 'polypeptide(L)'
;MYSVKVILWENFLISERLKLLRYYNQAAQMYFWRTKQRQEIDYLEIARDKLSAFKFKWNPNKKIYFSKTFTSNYNADVKGITRTNFRDFVMSDKLV
;
A
#
# COMPACT_ATOMS: atom_id res chain seq x y z
N MET A 1 8.60 16.48 11.46
CA MET A 1 9.86 15.87 10.97
C MET A 1 9.54 14.46 10.50
N TYR A 2 9.68 14.18 9.20
CA TYR A 2 9.58 12.79 8.71
C TYR A 2 10.75 12.00 9.29
N SER A 3 10.45 10.95 10.05
CA SER A 3 11.49 10.10 10.64
C SER A 3 12.02 9.15 9.57
N VAL A 4 13.34 9.03 9.44
CA VAL A 4 14.02 8.07 8.56
C VAL A 4 13.43 6.67 8.69
N LYS A 5 13.03 6.29 9.91
CA LYS A 5 12.37 5.03 10.21
C LYS A 5 11.07 4.79 9.44
N VAL A 6 10.27 5.83 9.23
CA VAL A 6 9.01 5.74 8.47
C VAL A 6 9.30 5.53 6.98
N ILE A 7 10.25 6.28 6.43
CA ILE A 7 10.65 6.16 5.01
C ILE A 7 11.23 4.77 4.73
N LEU A 8 12.10 4.26 5.60
CA LEU A 8 12.65 2.91 5.48
C LEU A 8 11.56 1.83 5.53
N TRP A 9 10.56 2.01 6.39
CA TRP A 9 9.43 1.09 6.50
C TRP A 9 8.59 1.03 5.23
N GLU A 10 8.24 2.20 4.67
CA GLU A 10 7.44 2.29 3.44
C GLU A 10 8.20 1.67 2.26
N ASN A 11 9.48 2.01 2.11
CA ASN A 11 10.35 1.44 1.06
C ASN A 11 10.52 -0.07 1.20
N PHE A 12 10.67 -0.58 2.43
CA PHE A 12 10.71 -2.01 2.69
C PHE A 12 9.42 -2.69 2.19
N LEU A 13 8.24 -2.20 2.59
CA LEU A 13 6.97 -2.78 2.19
C LEU A 13 6.78 -2.80 0.68
N ILE A 14 7.09 -1.69 0.00
CA ILE A 14 6.96 -1.60 -1.46
C ILE A 14 7.92 -2.56 -2.16
N SER A 15 9.16 -2.66 -1.68
CA SER A 15 10.18 -3.56 -2.24
C SER A 15 9.78 -5.02 -2.09
N GLU A 16 9.30 -5.43 -0.91
CA GLU A 16 8.85 -6.79 -0.68
C GLU A 16 7.58 -7.13 -1.48
N ARG A 17 6.64 -6.19 -1.60
CA ARG A 17 5.45 -6.37 -2.45
C ARG A 17 5.84 -6.58 -3.91
N LEU A 18 6.76 -5.78 -4.44
CA LEU A 18 7.28 -5.95 -5.80
C LEU A 18 7.93 -7.33 -6.00
N LYS A 19 8.74 -7.79 -5.04
CA LYS A 19 9.34 -9.13 -5.07
C LYS A 19 8.28 -10.22 -5.11
N LEU A 20 7.27 -10.12 -4.25
CA LEU A 20 6.15 -11.05 -4.17
C LEU A 20 5.38 -11.13 -5.50
N LEU A 21 5.02 -9.98 -6.06
CA LEU A 21 4.31 -9.89 -7.34
C LEU A 21 5.10 -10.55 -8.47
N ARG A 22 6.43 -10.32 -8.51
CA ARG A 22 7.33 -10.94 -9.49
C ARG A 22 7.47 -12.44 -9.29
N TYR A 23 7.64 -12.89 -8.05
CA TYR A 23 7.80 -14.30 -7.72
C TYR A 23 6.59 -15.13 -8.19
N TYR A 24 5.39 -14.57 -8.06
CA TYR A 24 4.14 -15.21 -8.51
C TYR A 24 3.71 -14.83 -9.93
N ASN A 25 4.60 -14.19 -10.70
CA ASN A 25 4.34 -13.74 -12.06
C ASN A 25 2.99 -12.98 -12.20
N GLN A 26 2.65 -12.18 -11.19
CA GLN A 26 1.44 -11.39 -11.18
C GLN A 26 1.68 -10.11 -11.97
N ALA A 27 0.91 -9.94 -13.05
CA ALA A 27 0.89 -8.72 -13.85
C ALA A 27 0.12 -7.60 -13.11
N ALA A 28 0.69 -7.12 -12.00
CA ALA A 28 0.18 -5.99 -11.25
C ALA A 28 0.91 -4.71 -11.66
N GLN A 29 0.15 -3.67 -11.99
CA GLN A 29 0.69 -2.35 -12.31
C GLN A 29 0.78 -1.52 -11.03
N MET A 30 1.97 -0.98 -10.73
CA MET A 30 2.26 -0.25 -9.50
C MET A 30 2.23 1.26 -9.72
N TYR A 31 1.58 2.00 -8.82
CA TYR A 31 1.44 3.45 -8.91
C TYR A 31 1.63 4.15 -7.55
N PHE A 32 1.97 5.44 -7.63
CA PHE A 32 1.88 6.39 -6.52
C PHE A 32 0.79 7.41 -6.84
N TRP A 33 0.06 7.85 -5.82
CA TRP A 33 -0.98 8.85 -6.00
C TRP A 33 -0.72 10.07 -5.12
N ARG A 34 -0.73 11.25 -5.74
CA ARG A 34 -0.58 12.53 -5.06
C ARG A 34 -1.37 13.63 -5.74
N THR A 35 -1.88 14.60 -4.97
CA THR A 35 -2.56 15.79 -5.49
C THR A 35 -1.75 17.07 -5.30
N LYS A 36 -2.14 18.14 -6.00
CA LYS A 36 -1.59 19.49 -5.80
C LYS A 36 -1.76 19.98 -4.35
N GLN A 37 -2.82 19.52 -3.67
CA GLN A 37 -3.08 19.79 -2.26
C GLN A 37 -2.30 18.86 -1.31
N ARG A 38 -1.27 18.15 -1.81
CA ARG A 38 -0.39 17.27 -1.05
C ARG A 38 -1.13 16.15 -0.31
N GLN A 39 -2.27 15.71 -0.83
CA GLN A 39 -2.85 14.45 -0.38
C GLN A 39 -2.13 13.29 -1.03
N GLU A 40 -1.93 12.21 -0.29
CA GLU A 40 -1.10 11.07 -0.71
C GLU A 40 -1.75 9.74 -0.33
N ILE A 41 -1.54 8.75 -1.19
CA ILE A 41 -1.66 7.31 -0.92
C ILE A 41 -0.28 6.71 -1.17
N ASP A 42 0.22 5.91 -0.23
CA ASP A 42 1.62 5.47 -0.22
C ASP A 42 1.92 4.47 -1.34
N TYR A 43 0.96 3.61 -1.68
CA TYR A 43 1.11 2.61 -2.72
C TYR A 43 -0.23 2.19 -3.31
N LEU A 44 -0.28 2.03 -4.64
CA LEU A 44 -1.44 1.50 -5.34
C LEU A 44 -0.98 0.38 -6.28
N GLU A 45 -1.83 -0.61 -6.45
CA GLU A 45 -1.63 -1.64 -7.47
C GLU A 45 -2.95 -1.93 -8.20
N ILE A 46 -2.85 -2.19 -9.50
CA ILE A 46 -3.96 -2.69 -10.32
C ILE A 46 -3.60 -4.09 -10.76
N ALA A 47 -4.41 -5.07 -10.38
CA ALA A 47 -4.26 -6.46 -10.79
C ALA A 47 -5.64 -7.04 -11.09
N ARG A 48 -5.80 -7.71 -12.24
CA ARG A 48 -7.08 -8.30 -12.68
C ARG A 48 -8.24 -7.28 -12.60
N ASP A 49 -8.00 -6.07 -13.12
CA ASP A 49 -8.92 -4.93 -13.11
C ASP A 49 -9.36 -4.43 -11.72
N LYS A 50 -8.76 -4.92 -10.64
CA LYS A 50 -9.02 -4.48 -9.28
C LYS A 50 -7.95 -3.48 -8.83
N LEU A 51 -8.39 -2.27 -8.51
CA LEU A 51 -7.56 -1.24 -7.88
C LEU A 51 -7.48 -1.48 -6.37
N SER A 52 -6.27 -1.64 -5.84
CA SER A 52 -6.00 -1.72 -4.41
C SER A 52 -5.13 -0.54 -3.98
N ALA A 53 -5.46 0.06 -2.83
CA ALA A 53 -4.80 1.25 -2.32
C ALA A 53 -4.36 1.04 -0.88
N PHE A 54 -3.08 1.26 -0.62
CA PHE A 54 -2.45 0.97 0.65
C PHE A 54 -1.92 2.22 1.33
N LYS A 55 -2.10 2.28 2.65
CA LYS A 55 -1.43 3.25 3.51
C LYS A 55 -0.65 2.56 4.60
N PHE A 56 0.55 3.04 4.85
CA PHE A 56 1.51 2.44 5.73
C PHE A 56 1.64 3.24 7.03
N LYS A 57 1.64 2.53 8.16
CA LYS A 57 1.95 3.11 9.48
C LYS A 57 2.83 2.17 10.28
N TRP A 58 3.97 2.68 10.74
CA TRP A 58 4.83 1.92 11.66
C TRP A 58 4.13 1.59 12.99
N ASN A 59 3.40 2.56 13.57
CA ASN A 59 2.68 2.37 14.82
C ASN A 59 1.26 1.81 14.53
N PRO A 60 0.91 0.59 14.98
CA PRO A 60 -0.40 0.00 14.74
C PRO A 60 -1.55 0.78 15.38
N ASN A 61 -1.28 1.56 16.42
CA ASN A 61 -2.30 2.37 17.10
C ASN A 61 -2.60 3.69 16.36
N LYS A 62 -1.85 4.03 15.31
CA LYS A 62 -2.15 5.22 14.51
C LYS A 62 -3.30 4.94 13.57
N LYS A 63 -4.34 5.77 13.66
CA LYS A 63 -5.48 5.74 12.74
C LYS A 63 -5.01 5.91 11.30
N ILE A 64 -5.49 5.03 10.44
CA ILE A 64 -5.27 5.08 9.00
C ILE A 64 -6.48 5.76 8.38
N TYR A 65 -6.23 6.81 7.61
CA TYR A 65 -7.26 7.61 6.98
C TYR A 65 -6.99 7.75 5.49
N PHE A 66 -7.99 7.40 4.68
CA PHE A 66 -8.03 7.66 3.25
C PHE A 66 -8.86 8.92 3.03
N SER A 67 -8.38 9.83 2.17
CA SER A 67 -9.10 11.09 1.94
C SER A 67 -10.40 10.82 1.20
N LYS A 68 -11.45 11.58 1.53
CA LYS A 68 -12.71 11.56 0.77
C LYS A 68 -12.46 11.82 -0.71
N THR A 69 -11.54 12.73 -1.04
CA THR A 69 -11.11 13.00 -2.42
C THR A 69 -10.65 11.72 -3.12
N PHE A 70 -9.86 10.87 -2.47
CA PHE A 70 -9.45 9.61 -3.07
C PHE A 70 -10.64 8.64 -3.18
N THR A 71 -11.31 8.35 -2.06
CA THR A 71 -12.37 7.33 -2.01
C THR A 71 -13.60 7.66 -2.84
N SER A 72 -13.86 8.93 -3.14
CA SER A 72 -14.98 9.36 -3.99
C SER A 72 -14.64 9.35 -5.48
N ASN A 73 -13.36 9.42 -5.86
CA ASN A 73 -12.94 9.42 -7.27
C ASN A 73 -12.47 8.05 -7.75
N TYR A 74 -12.09 7.16 -6.83
CA TYR A 74 -11.52 5.85 -7.15
C TYR A 74 -12.27 4.76 -6.39
N ASN A 75 -12.85 3.82 -7.14
CA ASN A 75 -13.40 2.59 -6.56
C ASN A 75 -12.23 1.62 -6.26
N ALA A 76 -11.60 1.81 -5.11
CA ALA A 76 -10.42 1.05 -4.68
C ALA A 76 -10.69 0.26 -3.40
N ASP A 77 -10.12 -0.94 -3.31
CA ASP A 77 -10.01 -1.67 -2.06
C ASP A 77 -8.92 -1.03 -1.19
N VAL A 78 -9.32 -0.35 -0.13
CA VAL A 78 -8.42 0.44 0.72
C VAL A 78 -7.97 -0.37 1.92
N LYS A 79 -6.65 -0.52 2.11
CA LYS A 79 -6.10 -1.29 3.23
C LYS A 79 -4.99 -0.55 3.95
N GLY A 80 -5.08 -0.53 5.27
CA GLY A 80 -4.04 -0.03 6.15
C GLY A 80 -3.04 -1.13 6.52
N ILE A 81 -1.75 -0.90 6.28
CA ILE A 81 -0.68 -1.83 6.66
C ILE A 81 0.14 -1.26 7.81
N THR A 82 0.32 -2.09 8.83
CA THR A 82 1.06 -1.78 10.04
C THR A 82 1.94 -2.95 10.45
N ARG A 83 2.74 -2.79 11.51
CA ARG A 83 3.57 -3.87 12.04
C ARG A 83 2.82 -5.12 12.48
N THR A 84 1.50 -5.05 12.70
CA THR A 84 0.70 -6.22 13.10
C THR A 84 0.22 -7.05 11.92
N ASN A 85 0.09 -6.48 10.72
CA ASN A 85 -0.48 -7.17 9.55
C ASN A 85 0.38 -7.09 8.28
N PHE A 86 1.60 -6.54 8.35
CA PHE A 86 2.47 -6.43 7.18
C PHE A 86 2.90 -7.76 6.58
N ARG A 87 2.96 -8.83 7.40
CA ARG A 87 3.33 -10.16 6.91
C ARG A 87 2.36 -10.61 5.83
N ASP A 88 1.06 -10.47 6.05
CA ASP A 88 0.02 -10.77 5.05
C ASP A 88 0.12 -9.91 3.78
N PHE A 89 0.79 -8.76 3.85
CA PHE A 89 0.99 -7.88 2.71
C PHE A 89 2.21 -8.30 1.87
N VAL A 90 3.29 -8.69 2.54
CA VAL A 90 4.57 -9.07 1.91
C VAL A 90 4.73 -10.58 1.68
N MET A 91 3.83 -11.38 2.25
CA MET A 91 3.75 -12.83 2.11
C MET A 91 2.34 -13.19 1.65
N SER A 92 2.23 -14.18 0.77
CA SER A 92 0.93 -14.72 0.36
C SER A 92 0.83 -16.17 0.83
N ASP A 93 -0.03 -16.45 1.81
CA ASP A 93 -0.44 -17.82 2.17
C ASP A 93 -1.57 -18.35 1.26
N LYS A 94 -2.16 -17.51 0.41
CA LYS A 94 -3.30 -17.86 -0.44
C LYS A 94 -2.90 -18.23 -1.86
N LEU A 95 -1.92 -19.11 -1.99
CA LEU A 95 -1.58 -19.76 -3.25
C LEU A 95 -1.55 -21.28 -3.07
N VAL A 96 -2.71 -21.79 -2.67
CA VAL A 96 -3.25 -23.09 -3.07
C VAL A 96 -4.69 -22.85 -3.52
#